data_AF-G0NSI2-F1
#
_entry.id   AF-G0NSI2-F1
#
_cell.length_a   1.000
_cell.length_b   1.000
_cell.length_c   1.000
_cell.angle_alpha   90.00
_cell.angle_beta   90.00
_cell.angle_gamma   90.00
#
_symmetry.space_group_name_H-M   'P 1'
#
loop_
_entity.id
_entity.type
_entity.pdbx_description
1 polymer ?
#
loop_
_entity_poly.entity_id
_entity_poly.type
_entity_poly.pdbx_seq_one_letter_code
_entity_poly.pdbx_strand_id
1 'polypeptide(L)'
;MLKLANTLRSGLLTRNVRTLAPTVNPAEQQQVQAVLPDKLYSSIELEYRAHDKAVLKSYTTFLQQVCQNLEITQGRVEVLPYIRWVQPALRSKFVHKKYKLHYETRTHISKLEILNVTGSTASTFLEYIERNIPEGVGMRVGFTELQPLPLTIQN
;
A
#
# COMPACT_ATOMS: atom_id res chain seq x y z
N MET A 1 26.58 23.18 72.59
CA MET A 1 27.29 22.04 71.97
C MET A 1 27.36 22.29 70.47
N LEU A 2 28.60 22.43 69.94
CA LEU A 2 29.15 21.87 68.68
C LEU A 2 28.10 21.45 67.60
N LYS A 3 28.15 21.82 66.32
CA LYS A 3 29.24 22.17 65.39
C LYS A 3 28.60 22.54 64.02
N LEU A 4 29.30 23.38 63.25
CA LEU A 4 29.58 23.31 61.79
C LEU A 4 28.48 22.87 60.79
N ALA A 5 28.30 23.68 59.73
CA ALA A 5 28.58 23.35 58.31
C ALA A 5 27.73 24.27 57.39
N ASN A 6 28.35 25.22 56.69
CA ASN A 6 28.92 25.11 55.34
C ASN A 6 27.89 25.22 54.20
N THR A 7 27.94 26.38 53.54
CA THR A 7 28.18 26.54 52.08
C THR A 7 27.98 25.30 51.19
N LEU A 8 27.10 25.41 50.20
CA LEU A 8 27.46 25.57 48.78
C LEU A 8 26.18 25.63 47.93
N ARG A 9 25.97 26.76 47.24
CA ARG A 9 24.99 26.88 46.16
C ARG A 9 25.44 25.96 45.03
N SER A 10 24.71 24.88 44.77
CA SER A 10 24.86 24.07 43.57
C SER A 10 24.28 24.83 42.38
N GLY A 11 25.16 25.40 41.54
CA GLY A 11 24.78 25.83 40.20
C GLY A 11 24.41 24.60 39.37
N LEU A 12 23.17 24.56 38.88
CA LEU A 12 22.75 23.57 37.90
C LEU A 12 23.43 23.89 36.57
N LEU A 13 24.51 23.17 36.26
CA LEU A 13 25.07 23.09 34.92
C LEU A 13 24.20 22.13 34.10
N THR A 14 23.29 22.68 33.30
CA THR A 14 22.59 21.92 32.26
C THR A 14 23.57 21.59 31.14
N ARG A 15 24.16 20.40 31.22
CA ARG A 15 24.97 19.84 30.14
C ARG A 15 24.05 19.34 29.03
N ASN A 16 23.74 20.20 28.05
CA ASN A 16 23.06 19.78 26.83
C ASN A 16 24.00 18.88 26.02
N VAL A 17 23.80 17.56 26.13
CA VAL A 17 24.41 16.58 25.20
C VAL A 17 23.65 16.70 23.89
N ARG A 18 24.25 17.38 22.90
CA ARG A 18 23.80 17.31 21.51
C ARG A 18 24.11 15.90 21.00
N THR A 19 23.12 15.02 21.01
CA THR A 19 23.16 13.81 20.19
C THR A 19 23.04 14.24 18.73
N LEU A 20 24.15 14.22 18.00
CA LEU A 20 24.12 14.32 16.55
C LEU A 20 23.41 13.07 16.03
N ALA A 21 22.25 13.26 15.39
CA ALA A 21 21.64 12.19 14.60
C ALA A 21 22.65 11.72 13.55
N PRO A 22 22.79 10.41 13.29
CA PRO A 22 23.64 9.96 12.20
C PRO A 22 23.05 10.49 10.90
N THR A 23 23.80 11.34 10.21
CA THR A 23 23.55 11.68 8.80
C THR A 23 23.79 10.42 7.99
N VAL A 24 22.77 9.58 7.86
CA VAL A 24 22.82 8.44 6.95
C VAL A 24 22.75 9.00 5.54
N ASN A 25 23.86 8.89 4.81
CA ASN A 25 23.90 9.24 3.39
C ASN A 25 22.88 8.36 2.64
N PRO A 26 22.01 8.92 1.77
CA PRO A 26 21.07 8.12 0.98
C PRO A 26 21.78 7.09 0.07
N ALA A 27 23.05 7.35 -0.29
CA ALA A 27 23.88 6.46 -1.09
C ALA A 27 24.33 5.19 -0.34
N GLU A 28 24.42 5.22 0.99
CA GLU A 28 24.82 4.06 1.80
C GLU A 28 23.66 3.08 2.00
N GLN A 29 22.41 3.55 1.92
CA GLN A 29 21.22 2.70 2.03
C GLN A 29 21.03 1.77 0.82
N GLN A 30 21.60 2.12 -0.34
CA GLN A 30 21.53 1.29 -1.54
C GLN A 30 22.55 0.15 -1.56
N GLN A 31 23.64 0.24 -0.77
CA GLN A 31 24.73 -0.75 -0.81
C GLN A 31 24.57 -1.90 0.20
N VAL A 32 23.64 -1.80 1.16
CA VAL A 32 23.41 -2.84 2.19
C VAL A 32 22.41 -3.92 1.75
N GLN A 33 21.71 -3.74 0.63
CA GLN A 33 20.73 -4.72 0.13
C GLN A 33 21.35 -6.03 -0.41
N ALA A 34 22.67 -6.09 -0.60
CA ALA A 34 23.34 -7.21 -1.29
C ALA A 34 23.56 -8.50 -0.46
N VAL A 35 23.11 -8.57 0.81
CA VAL A 35 23.42 -9.74 1.68
C VAL A 35 22.19 -10.59 2.05
N LEU A 36 20.97 -10.09 1.82
CA LEU A 36 19.74 -10.85 2.09
C LEU A 36 19.17 -11.44 0.79
N PRO A 37 18.71 -12.71 0.80
CA PRO A 37 18.06 -13.30 -0.36
C PRO A 37 16.79 -12.51 -0.71
N ASP A 38 16.51 -12.37 -2.01
CA ASP A 38 15.30 -11.68 -2.47
C ASP A 38 14.04 -12.42 -2.01
N LYS A 39 12.99 -11.66 -1.73
CA LYS A 39 11.69 -12.23 -1.40
C LYS A 39 11.10 -12.90 -2.63
N LEU A 40 10.36 -13.98 -2.43
CA LEU A 40 9.68 -14.67 -3.51
C LEU A 40 8.18 -14.60 -3.27
N TYR A 41 7.42 -14.27 -4.31
CA TYR A 41 5.97 -14.25 -4.29
C TYR A 41 5.43 -15.32 -5.23
N SER A 42 4.61 -16.21 -4.68
CA SER A 42 3.89 -17.22 -5.46
C SER A 42 2.86 -16.56 -6.37
N SER A 43 2.11 -15.63 -5.80
CA SER A 43 1.08 -14.87 -6.49
C SER A 43 0.93 -13.47 -5.89
N ILE A 44 0.71 -12.49 -6.76
CA ILE A 44 0.31 -11.12 -6.39
C ILE A 44 -1.06 -10.86 -7.00
N GLU A 45 -2.02 -10.55 -6.14
CA GLU A 45 -3.39 -10.23 -6.53
C GLU A 45 -3.59 -8.72 -6.58
N LEU A 46 -3.95 -8.21 -7.75
CA LEU A 46 -4.30 -6.81 -7.97
C LEU A 46 -5.81 -6.69 -8.09
N GLU A 47 -6.44 -6.03 -7.12
CA GLU A 47 -7.85 -5.69 -7.19
C GLU A 47 -8.00 -4.19 -7.34
N TYR A 48 -8.57 -3.74 -8.44
CA TYR A 48 -8.76 -2.34 -8.72
C TYR A 48 -10.24 -2.03 -8.97
N ARG A 49 -10.66 -0.88 -8.45
CA ARG A 49 -12.07 -0.50 -8.31
C ARG A 49 -12.28 0.91 -8.83
N ALA A 50 -13.36 1.13 -9.57
CA ALA A 50 -13.75 2.47 -10.02
C ALA A 50 -15.23 2.59 -10.31
N HIS A 51 -15.68 3.83 -10.50
CA HIS A 51 -17.06 4.13 -10.88
C HIS A 51 -17.33 4.00 -12.38
N ASP A 52 -16.31 4.21 -13.22
CA ASP A 52 -16.42 4.05 -14.68
C ASP A 52 -15.83 2.70 -15.14
N LYS A 53 -16.63 1.95 -15.90
CA LYS A 53 -16.24 0.67 -16.47
C LYS A 53 -15.28 0.84 -17.65
N ALA A 54 -15.39 1.92 -18.42
CA ALA A 54 -14.52 2.14 -19.58
C ALA A 54 -13.05 2.32 -19.14
N VAL A 55 -12.84 3.12 -18.09
CA VAL A 55 -11.53 3.34 -17.48
C VAL A 55 -10.91 2.05 -16.94
N LEU A 56 -11.71 1.21 -16.26
CA LEU A 56 -11.23 -0.10 -15.79
C LEU A 56 -10.78 -0.97 -16.97
N LYS A 57 -11.56 -1.01 -18.05
CA LYS A 57 -11.23 -1.82 -19.23
C LYS A 57 -9.93 -1.36 -19.88
N SER A 58 -9.73 -0.05 -20.06
CA SER A 58 -8.47 0.48 -20.61
C SER A 58 -7.28 0.21 -19.69
N TYR A 59 -7.50 0.29 -18.37
CA TYR A 59 -6.45 -0.02 -17.41
C TYR A 59 -6.09 -1.50 -17.41
N THR A 60 -7.08 -2.40 -17.53
CA THR A 60 -6.82 -3.84 -17.70
C THR A 60 -5.96 -4.12 -18.93
N THR A 61 -6.25 -3.48 -20.08
CA THR A 61 -5.44 -3.65 -21.30
C THR A 61 -4.01 -3.13 -21.11
N PHE A 62 -3.84 -2.00 -20.40
CA PHE A 62 -2.53 -1.49 -20.04
C PHE A 62 -1.75 -2.49 -19.17
N LEU A 63 -2.37 -3.02 -18.11
CA LEU A 63 -1.73 -4.02 -17.23
C LEU A 63 -1.28 -5.27 -18.01
N GLN A 64 -2.12 -5.76 -18.92
CA GLN A 64 -1.77 -6.90 -19.77
C GLN A 64 -0.56 -6.62 -20.66
N GLN A 65 -0.48 -5.42 -21.24
CA GLN A 65 0.67 -5.00 -22.05
C GLN A 65 1.95 -4.91 -21.20
N VAL A 66 1.86 -4.40 -19.97
CA VAL A 66 2.99 -4.32 -19.05
C VAL A 66 3.51 -5.73 -18.70
N CYS A 67 2.61 -6.66 -18.36
CA CYS A 67 2.99 -8.04 -18.10
C CYS A 67 3.66 -8.70 -19.31
N GLN A 68 3.14 -8.46 -20.52
CA GLN A 68 3.73 -8.99 -21.76
C GLN A 68 5.15 -8.44 -22.01
N ASN A 69 5.35 -7.13 -21.82
CA ASN A 69 6.63 -6.49 -22.09
C ASN A 69 7.71 -6.82 -21.04
N LEU A 70 7.30 -7.05 -19.79
CA LEU A 70 8.20 -7.45 -18.70
C LEU A 70 8.37 -8.97 -18.60
N GLU A 71 7.75 -9.74 -19.51
CA GLU A 71 7.78 -11.20 -19.55
C GLU A 71 7.32 -11.85 -18.23
N ILE A 72 6.38 -11.19 -17.54
CA ILE A 72 5.82 -11.67 -16.28
C ILE A 72 4.66 -12.62 -16.57
N THR A 73 4.59 -13.74 -15.86
CA THR A 73 3.49 -14.69 -16.01
C THR A 73 2.19 -14.09 -15.48
N GLN A 74 1.31 -13.68 -16.40
CA GLN A 74 -0.04 -13.23 -16.05
C GLN A 74 -0.91 -14.43 -15.65
N GLY A 75 -1.62 -14.27 -14.52
CA GLY A 75 -2.63 -15.19 -14.05
C GLY A 75 -4.02 -14.84 -14.61
N ARG A 76 -5.05 -15.06 -13.79
CA ARG A 76 -6.44 -14.85 -14.20
C ARG A 76 -6.82 -13.37 -14.17
N VAL A 77 -7.57 -12.94 -15.19
CA VAL A 77 -8.24 -11.64 -15.23
C VAL A 77 -9.73 -11.86 -15.05
N GLU A 78 -10.30 -11.26 -14.01
CA GLU A 78 -11.70 -11.44 -13.65
C GLU A 78 -12.39 -10.10 -13.45
N VAL A 79 -13.60 -9.97 -14.00
CA VAL A 79 -14.49 -8.86 -13.69
C VAL A 79 -15.47 -9.35 -12.63
N LEU A 80 -15.36 -8.80 -11.43
CA LEU A 80 -16.21 -9.16 -10.31
C LEU A 80 -17.56 -8.42 -10.39
N PRO A 81 -18.61 -8.95 -9.73
CA PRO A 81 -19.89 -8.25 -9.67
C PRO A 81 -19.70 -6.87 -9.01
N TYR A 82 -20.30 -5.85 -9.62
CA TYR A 82 -20.21 -4.49 -9.12
C TYR A 82 -21.05 -4.33 -7.85
N ILE A 83 -20.58 -3.45 -6.96
CA ILE A 83 -21.31 -3.09 -5.76
C ILE A 83 -22.22 -1.91 -6.10
N ARG A 84 -23.52 -2.07 -5.87
CA ARG A 84 -24.52 -1.01 -5.99
C ARG A 84 -24.84 -0.47 -4.61
N TRP A 85 -24.65 0.83 -4.41
CA TRP A 85 -25.07 1.52 -3.20
C TRP A 85 -26.13 2.56 -3.53
N VAL A 86 -27.31 2.45 -2.90
CA VAL A 86 -28.45 3.34 -3.15
C VAL A 86 -28.75 4.15 -1.90
N GLN A 87 -28.75 5.47 -2.05
CA GLN A 87 -29.10 6.40 -0.98
C GLN A 87 -30.37 7.17 -1.32
N PRO A 88 -31.46 6.97 -0.56
CA PRO A 88 -32.64 7.82 -0.68
C PRO A 88 -32.45 9.12 0.09
N ALA A 89 -32.56 10.25 -0.59
CA ALA A 89 -32.58 11.58 0.01
C ALA A 89 -33.98 12.21 -0.11
N LEU A 90 -34.33 13.11 0.82
CA LEU A 90 -35.54 13.91 0.69
C LEU A 90 -35.38 14.87 -0.49
N ARG A 91 -36.38 14.97 -1.37
CA ARG A 91 -36.33 15.95 -2.47
C ARG A 91 -36.51 17.39 -1.97
N SER A 92 -37.33 17.55 -0.94
CA SER A 92 -37.56 18.82 -0.25
C SER A 92 -36.52 19.07 0.84
N LYS A 93 -36.32 20.34 1.22
CA LYS A 93 -35.53 20.70 2.41
C LYS A 93 -36.19 20.27 3.72
N PHE A 94 -37.53 20.29 3.78
CA PHE A 94 -38.30 20.02 5.01
C PHE A 94 -39.61 19.25 4.74
N VAL A 95 -40.06 18.47 5.74
CA VAL A 95 -41.37 17.77 5.95
C VAL A 95 -41.86 16.76 4.90
N HIS A 96 -41.58 16.95 3.60
CA HIS A 96 -42.21 16.20 2.50
C HIS A 96 -41.71 14.74 2.34
N LYS A 97 -41.78 13.90 3.39
CA LYS A 97 -41.18 12.54 3.50
C LYS A 97 -41.57 11.57 2.38
N LYS A 98 -42.76 11.74 1.79
CA LYS A 98 -43.25 10.92 0.68
C LYS A 98 -42.43 11.10 -0.61
N TYR A 99 -41.84 12.28 -0.81
CA TYR A 99 -41.11 12.63 -2.02
C TYR A 99 -39.60 12.47 -1.79
N LYS A 100 -39.06 11.32 -2.22
CA LYS A 100 -37.63 10.98 -2.11
C LYS A 100 -37.00 10.88 -3.51
N LEU A 101 -35.71 11.16 -3.57
CA LEU A 101 -34.86 10.93 -4.72
C LEU A 101 -33.85 9.84 -4.38
N HIS A 102 -33.63 8.91 -5.30
CA HIS A 102 -32.69 7.81 -5.12
C HIS A 102 -31.40 8.13 -5.88
N TYR A 103 -30.32 8.33 -5.14
CA TYR A 103 -28.98 8.38 -5.71
C TYR A 103 -28.39 6.97 -5.74
N GLU A 104 -27.66 6.65 -6.81
CA GLU A 104 -26.96 5.38 -6.96
C GLU A 104 -25.48 5.65 -7.19
N THR A 105 -24.63 4.95 -6.43
CA THR A 105 -23.19 4.85 -6.67
C THR A 105 -22.87 3.41 -7.04
N ARG A 106 -22.23 3.23 -8.20
CA ARG A 106 -21.77 1.92 -8.68
C ARG A 106 -20.27 1.82 -8.53
N THR A 107 -19.79 0.76 -7.91
CA THR A 107 -18.35 0.47 -7.83
C THR A 107 -18.08 -0.81 -8.60
N HIS A 108 -17.49 -0.68 -9.77
CA HIS A 108 -17.03 -1.78 -10.59
C HIS A 108 -15.68 -2.27 -10.05
N ILE A 109 -15.47 -3.59 -10.09
CA ILE A 109 -14.31 -4.24 -9.51
C ILE A 109 -13.71 -5.17 -10.57
N SER A 110 -12.41 -5.07 -10.77
CA SER A 110 -11.65 -5.98 -11.63
C SER A 110 -10.45 -6.51 -10.87
N LYS A 111 -10.16 -7.79 -11.09
CA LYS A 111 -9.06 -8.52 -10.45
C LYS A 111 -8.11 -9.01 -11.54
N LEU A 112 -6.82 -8.82 -11.32
CA LEU A 112 -5.74 -9.37 -12.14
C LEU A 112 -4.75 -10.05 -11.21
N GLU A 113 -4.33 -11.25 -11.58
CA GLU A 113 -3.35 -12.03 -10.82
C GLU A 113 -2.03 -12.11 -11.59
N ILE A 114 -0.93 -12.16 -10.85
CA ILE A 114 0.42 -12.32 -11.38
C ILE A 114 1.10 -13.45 -10.62
N LEU A 115 1.80 -14.32 -11.33
CA LEU A 115 2.36 -15.54 -10.77
C LEU A 115 3.89 -15.52 -10.80
N ASN A 116 4.49 -16.16 -9.81
CA ASN A 116 5.92 -16.50 -9.74
C ASN A 116 6.84 -15.30 -9.98
N VAL A 117 6.82 -14.31 -9.06
CA VAL A 117 7.63 -13.09 -9.17
C VAL A 117 8.56 -12.93 -7.98
N THR A 118 9.72 -12.34 -8.21
CA THR A 118 10.67 -11.96 -7.15
C THR A 118 10.26 -10.62 -6.54
N GLY A 119 10.83 -10.28 -5.38
CA GLY A 119 10.54 -9.05 -4.66
C GLY A 119 10.99 -7.81 -5.40
N SER A 120 12.18 -7.84 -5.98
CA SER A 120 12.72 -6.77 -6.82
C SER A 120 11.86 -6.52 -8.07
N THR A 121 11.47 -7.58 -8.78
CA THR A 121 10.60 -7.48 -9.96
C THR A 121 9.21 -6.97 -9.59
N ALA A 122 8.62 -7.50 -8.51
CA ALA A 122 7.32 -7.04 -8.02
C ALA A 122 7.35 -5.56 -7.63
N SER A 123 8.40 -5.10 -6.95
CA SER A 123 8.58 -3.69 -6.59
C SER A 123 8.61 -2.79 -7.84
N THR A 124 9.40 -3.18 -8.85
CA THR A 124 9.53 -2.40 -10.08
C THR A 124 8.22 -2.35 -10.87
N PHE A 125 7.53 -3.50 -10.94
CA PHE A 125 6.24 -3.63 -11.59
C PHE A 125 5.16 -2.77 -10.91
N LEU A 126 5.05 -2.86 -9.58
CA LEU A 126 4.10 -2.07 -8.81
C LEU A 126 4.39 -0.58 -8.90
N GLU A 127 5.66 -0.19 -8.86
CA GLU A 127 6.03 1.22 -9.03
C GLU A 127 5.53 1.78 -10.36
N TYR A 128 5.75 1.06 -11.46
CA TYR A 128 5.30 1.50 -12.78
C TYR A 128 3.77 1.63 -12.85
N ILE A 129 3.06 0.69 -12.27
CA ILE A 129 1.60 0.63 -12.31
C ILE A 129 0.98 1.70 -11.42
N GLU A 130 1.47 1.84 -10.18
CA GLU A 130 0.97 2.83 -9.23
C GLU A 130 1.17 4.26 -9.72
N ARG A 131 2.29 4.54 -10.40
CA ARG A 131 2.52 5.85 -11.05
C ARG A 131 1.54 6.16 -12.16
N ASN A 132 0.94 5.15 -12.79
CA ASN A 132 0.05 5.29 -13.94
C ASN A 132 -1.42 4.95 -13.61
N ILE A 133 -1.78 4.91 -12.32
CA ILE A 133 -3.19 4.72 -11.91
C ILE A 133 -4.02 5.93 -12.40
N PRO A 134 -5.10 5.70 -13.17
CA PRO A 134 -5.97 6.78 -13.62
C PRO A 134 -6.86 7.31 -12.49
N GLU A 135 -7.36 8.52 -12.66
CA GLU A 135 -8.20 9.19 -11.66
C GLU A 135 -9.47 8.39 -11.34
N GLY A 136 -9.84 8.35 -10.06
CA GLY A 136 -11.04 7.63 -9.61
C GLY A 136 -10.91 6.11 -9.62
N VAL A 137 -9.71 5.55 -9.86
CA VAL A 137 -9.39 4.14 -9.62
C VAL A 137 -8.69 3.99 -8.26
N GLY A 138 -9.23 3.14 -7.39
CA GLY A 138 -8.55 2.67 -6.19
C GLY A 138 -8.00 1.26 -6.41
N MET A 139 -6.80 0.98 -5.90
CA MET A 139 -6.14 -0.32 -6.05
C MET A 139 -5.83 -0.94 -4.69
N ARG A 140 -6.02 -2.26 -4.57
CA ARG A 140 -5.64 -3.11 -3.45
C ARG A 140 -4.69 -4.18 -3.97
N VAL A 141 -3.54 -4.32 -3.33
CA VAL A 141 -2.54 -5.33 -3.67
C VAL A 141 -2.49 -6.38 -2.56
N GLY A 142 -2.62 -7.65 -2.92
CA GLY A 142 -2.47 -8.79 -2.03
C GLY A 142 -1.22 -9.58 -2.38
N PHE A 143 -0.37 -9.87 -1.39
CA PHE A 143 0.88 -10.59 -1.58
C PHE A 143 0.78 -12.01 -1.00
N THR A 144 1.17 -13.01 -1.80
CA THR A 144 1.35 -14.38 -1.33
C THR A 144 2.84 -14.70 -1.31
N GLU A 145 3.49 -14.47 -0.17
CA GLU A 145 4.94 -14.69 0.01
C GLU A 145 5.28 -16.18 0.18
N LEU A 146 6.35 -16.62 -0.47
CA LEU A 146 6.92 -17.95 -0.31
C LEU A 146 7.98 -17.88 0.79
N GLN A 147 7.70 -18.55 1.90
CA GLN A 147 8.61 -18.63 3.04
C GLN A 147 9.01 -20.08 3.29
N PRO A 148 10.30 -20.36 3.59
CA PRO A 148 10.70 -21.68 4.06
C PRO A 148 10.04 -21.99 5.41
N LEU A 149 9.96 -23.29 5.74
CA LEU A 149 9.49 -23.71 7.06
C LEU A 149 10.34 -23.02 8.16
N PRO A 150 9.72 -22.60 9.27
CA PRO A 150 10.47 -22.01 10.36
C PRO A 150 11.43 -23.05 10.96
N LEU A 151 12.59 -22.59 11.44
CA LEU A 151 13.65 -23.45 12.00
C LEU A 151 13.15 -24.37 13.11
N THR A 152 12.11 -23.95 13.85
CA THR A 152 11.48 -24.73 14.93
C THR A 152 10.84 -26.03 14.46
N ILE A 153 10.38 -26.10 13.21
CA ILE A 153 9.63 -27.24 12.66
C ILE A 153 10.53 -28.17 11.83
N GLN A 154 11.75 -27.75 11.47
CA GLN A 154 12.63 -28.48 10.56
C GLN A 154 13.36 -29.70 11.18
N ASN A 155 12.99 -30.11 12.40
CA ASN A 155 13.57 -31.24 13.14
C ASN A 155 12.67 -32.48 13.14
#